data_AF-A0A6I0S2M4-F1
#
_entry.id   AF-A0A6I0S2M4-F1
#
_cell.length_a   1.000
_cell.length_b   1.000
_cell.length_c   1.000
_cell.angle_alpha   90.00
_cell.angle_beta   90.00
_cell.angle_gamma   90.00
#
_symmetry.space_group_name_H-M   'P 1'
#
loop_
_entity.id
_entity.type
_entity.pdbx_description
1 polymer ?
#
loop_
_entity_poly.entity_id
_entity_poly.type
_entity_poly.pdbx_seq_one_letter_code
_entity_poly.pdbx_strand_id
1 'polypeptide(L)'
;MERFELENSREFKAAMELENALNDMCFDYKKFAESIKYFHPTLQQSLFRLIREMINVQADDSRYYDARNKASHEIAKKLVKVIAAECLPYI
;
A
#
# COMPACT_ATOMS: atom_id res chain seq x y z
N MET A 1 1.33 -17.50 6.11
CA MET A 1 2.52 -17.50 5.24
C MET A 1 3.71 -17.31 6.13
N GLU A 2 4.67 -18.22 6.05
CA GLU A 2 5.91 -18.06 6.82
C GLU A 2 6.72 -16.90 6.26
N ARG A 3 7.52 -16.24 7.11
CA ARG A 3 8.33 -15.08 6.70
C ARG A 3 9.19 -15.37 5.47
N PHE A 4 9.79 -16.55 5.42
CA PHE A 4 10.65 -16.98 4.32
C PHE A 4 9.89 -17.15 2.99
N GLU A 5 8.64 -17.62 3.02
CA GLU A 5 7.80 -17.73 1.82
C GLU A 5 7.45 -16.35 1.28
N LEU A 6 7.14 -15.40 2.18
CA LEU A 6 6.85 -14.02 1.81
C LEU A 6 8.07 -13.34 1.17
N GLU A 7 9.23 -13.43 1.80
CA GLU A 7 10.47 -12.79 1.33
C GLU A 7 10.90 -13.28 -0.06
N ASN A 8 10.55 -14.51 -0.44
CA ASN A 8 10.82 -15.07 -1.77
C ASN A 8 9.77 -14.75 -2.84
N SER A 9 8.62 -14.20 -2.45
CA SER A 9 7.53 -13.88 -3.37
C SER A 9 7.91 -12.74 -4.34
N ARG A 10 7.26 -12.70 -5.52
CA ARG A 10 7.42 -11.59 -6.48
C ARG A 10 6.86 -10.28 -5.91
N GLU A 11 5.81 -10.37 -5.09
CA GLU A 11 5.17 -9.23 -4.45
C GLU A 11 6.09 -8.57 -3.43
N PHE A 12 6.85 -9.36 -2.66
CA PHE A 12 7.85 -8.82 -1.74
C PHE A 12 8.99 -8.12 -2.49
N LYS A 13 9.48 -8.69 -3.59
CA LYS A 13 10.51 -8.04 -4.43
C LYS A 13 10.01 -6.69 -4.98
N ALA A 14 8.79 -6.64 -5.49
CA ALA A 14 8.17 -5.39 -5.94
C ALA A 14 7.99 -4.37 -4.80
N ALA A 15 7.65 -4.83 -3.59
CA ALA A 15 7.57 -3.96 -2.41
C ALA A 15 8.94 -3.38 -2.02
N MET A 16 10.02 -4.16 -2.15
CA MET A 16 11.39 -3.68 -1.91
C MET A 16 11.86 -2.69 -3.00
N GLU A 17 11.47 -2.88 -4.25
CA GLU A 17 11.74 -1.88 -5.30
C GLU A 17 11.04 -0.54 -5.01
N LEU A 18 9.78 -0.60 -4.53
CA LEU A 18 9.06 0.59 -4.09
C LEU A 18 9.71 1.24 -2.85
N GLU A 19 10.13 0.44 -1.87
CA GLU A 19 10.82 0.94 -0.67
C GLU A 19 12.13 1.67 -1.03
N ASN A 20 12.94 1.07 -1.91
CA ASN A 20 14.13 1.72 -2.44
C ASN A 20 13.82 3.04 -3.16
N ALA A 21 12.75 3.07 -3.97
CA ALA A 21 12.34 4.30 -4.65
C ALA A 21 11.88 5.38 -3.66
N LEU A 22 11.16 5.02 -2.60
CA LEU A 22 10.70 5.95 -1.56
C LEU A 22 11.84 6.48 -0.67
N ASN A 23 12.92 5.72 -0.52
CA ASN A 23 14.11 6.11 0.23
C ASN A 23 15.02 7.08 -0.55
N ASP A 24 14.75 7.31 -1.84
CA ASP A 24 15.45 8.33 -2.63
C ASP A 24 15.00 9.74 -2.22
N MET A 25 15.96 10.63 -1.91
CA MET A 25 15.69 12.03 -1.55
C MET A 25 14.97 12.83 -2.63
N CYS A 26 14.97 12.35 -3.88
CA CYS A 26 14.34 13.01 -5.03
C CYS A 26 12.98 12.41 -5.42
N PHE A 27 12.40 11.48 -4.62
CA PHE A 27 11.13 10.87 -4.97
C PHE A 27 9.96 11.87 -4.93
N ASP A 28 9.31 12.07 -6.07
CA ASP A 28 8.16 12.97 -6.21
C ASP A 28 6.84 12.21 -6.15
N TYR A 29 6.23 12.21 -4.96
CA TYR A 29 4.94 11.57 -4.69
C TYR A 29 3.82 12.02 -5.64
N LYS A 30 3.82 13.29 -6.06
CA LYS A 30 2.76 13.82 -6.94
C LYS A 30 2.93 13.30 -8.36
N LYS A 31 4.16 13.29 -8.89
CA LYS A 31 4.46 12.73 -10.21
C LYS A 31 4.20 11.22 -10.27
N PHE A 32 4.59 10.49 -9.23
CA PHE A 32 4.28 9.06 -9.13
C PHE A 32 2.76 8.84 -9.17
N ALA A 33 2.00 9.55 -8.34
CA ALA A 33 0.54 9.42 -8.33
C ALA A 33 -0.09 9.81 -9.68
N GLU A 34 0.40 10.87 -10.32
CA GLU A 34 -0.07 11.29 -11.64
C GLU A 34 0.20 10.24 -12.72
N SER A 35 1.32 9.51 -12.63
CA SER A 35 1.67 8.48 -13.61
C SER A 35 0.67 7.31 -13.66
N ILE A 36 -0.03 7.05 -12.55
CA ILE A 36 -1.00 5.94 -12.43
C ILE A 36 -2.14 6.07 -13.45
N LYS A 37 -2.52 7.30 -13.82
CA LYS A 37 -3.61 7.55 -14.79
C LYS A 37 -3.33 6.98 -16.19
N TYR A 38 -2.07 6.68 -16.48
CA TYR A 38 -1.63 6.09 -17.75
C TYR A 38 -1.57 4.55 -17.72
N PHE A 39 -1.81 3.90 -16.57
CA PHE A 39 -1.93 2.45 -16.51
C PHE A 39 -3.18 1.98 -17.25
N HIS A 40 -3.16 0.73 -17.74
CA HIS A 40 -4.37 0.08 -18.25
C HIS A 40 -5.49 0.13 -17.19
N PRO A 41 -6.76 0.42 -17.54
CA PRO A 41 -7.84 0.58 -16.56
C PRO A 41 -7.99 -0.59 -15.57
N THR A 42 -7.84 -1.84 -16.05
CA THR A 42 -7.84 -3.02 -15.17
C THR A 42 -6.70 -2.98 -14.14
N LEU A 43 -5.52 -2.48 -14.52
CA LEU A 43 -4.39 -2.34 -13.59
C LEU A 43 -4.61 -1.19 -12.59
N GLN A 44 -5.30 -0.12 -12.99
CA GLN A 44 -5.70 0.94 -12.05
C GLN A 44 -6.63 0.38 -10.96
N GLN A 45 -7.56 -0.50 -11.34
CA GLN A 45 -8.42 -1.19 -10.37
C GLN A 45 -7.64 -2.17 -9.49
N SER A 46 -6.73 -2.97 -10.07
CA SER A 46 -5.85 -3.86 -9.30
C SER A 46 -4.98 -3.08 -8.31
N LEU A 47 -4.46 -1.90 -8.71
CA LEU A 47 -3.72 -1.01 -7.83
C LEU A 47 -4.60 -0.51 -6.67
N PHE A 48 -5.86 -0.19 -6.92
CA PHE A 48 -6.77 0.22 -5.85
C PHE A 48 -7.00 -0.92 -4.85
N ARG A 49 -7.08 -2.18 -5.31
CA ARG A 49 -7.13 -3.34 -4.42
C ARG A 49 -5.85 -3.47 -3.59
N LEU A 50 -4.68 -3.24 -4.20
CA LEU A 50 -3.40 -3.21 -3.48
C LEU A 50 -3.38 -2.10 -2.41
N ILE A 51 -3.85 -0.89 -2.73
CA ILE A 51 -3.93 0.23 -1.77
C ILE A 51 -4.81 -0.15 -0.57
N ARG A 52 -5.94 -0.83 -0.79
CA ARG A 52 -6.78 -1.36 0.29
C ARG A 52 -5.99 -2.29 1.22
N GLU A 53 -5.27 -3.27 0.66
CA GLU A 53 -4.49 -4.20 1.49
C GLU A 53 -3.35 -3.49 2.22
N MET A 54 -2.70 -2.52 1.59
CA MET A 54 -1.70 -1.67 2.25
C MET A 54 -2.30 -0.89 3.43
N ILE A 55 -3.52 -0.36 3.30
CA ILE A 55 -4.22 0.33 4.38
C ILE A 55 -4.53 -0.63 5.54
N ASN A 56 -4.99 -1.86 5.25
CA ASN A 56 -5.22 -2.87 6.27
C ASN A 56 -3.95 -3.17 7.07
N VAL A 57 -2.81 -3.37 6.40
CA VAL A 57 -1.51 -3.61 7.05
C VAL A 57 -1.06 -2.38 7.85
N GLN A 58 -1.25 -1.16 7.34
CA GLN A 58 -0.87 0.06 8.06
C GLN A 58 -1.71 0.27 9.33
N ALA A 59 -2.97 -0.18 9.32
CA ALA A 59 -3.91 -0.11 10.44
C ALA A 59 -3.76 -1.25 11.47
N ASP A 60 -2.99 -2.29 11.17
CA ASP A 60 -2.80 -3.44 12.05
C ASP A 60 -2.06 -3.03 13.34
N ASP A 61 -2.68 -3.28 14.49
CA ASP A 61 -2.14 -2.98 15.82
C ASP A 61 -0.96 -3.91 16.19
N SER A 62 -0.80 -5.05 15.51
CA SER A 62 0.32 -5.97 15.70
C SER A 62 1.58 -5.57 14.92
N ARG A 63 1.44 -4.69 13.92
CA ARG A 63 2.56 -4.16 13.14
C ARG A 63 3.39 -3.20 14.00
N TYR A 64 4.72 -3.27 13.88
CA TYR A 64 5.58 -2.26 14.49
C TYR A 64 5.40 -0.88 13.83
N TYR A 65 5.23 0.16 14.65
CA TYR A 65 5.24 1.57 14.25
C TYR A 65 5.82 2.41 15.40
N ASP A 66 6.36 3.58 15.08
CA ASP A 66 6.93 4.52 16.06
C ASP A 66 6.32 5.92 15.91
N ALA A 67 6.86 6.89 16.64
CA ALA A 67 6.33 8.26 16.63
C ALA A 67 6.30 8.90 15.23
N ARG A 68 7.18 8.50 14.31
CA ARG A 68 7.30 9.05 12.95
C ARG A 68 6.11 8.66 12.06
N ASN A 69 5.56 7.45 12.23
CA ASN A 69 4.48 6.92 11.41
C ASN A 69 3.17 6.66 12.18
N LYS A 70 3.10 7.05 13.47
CA LYS A 70 1.88 6.96 14.29
C LYS A 70 0.69 7.67 13.66
N ALA A 71 0.88 8.86 13.09
CA ALA A 71 -0.20 9.59 12.42
C ALA A 71 -0.78 8.79 11.25
N SER A 72 0.07 8.17 10.43
CA SER A 72 -0.34 7.32 9.31
C SER A 72 -1.12 6.09 9.78
N HIS A 73 -0.71 5.45 10.87
CA HIS A 73 -1.41 4.32 11.48
C HIS A 73 -2.83 4.70 11.94
N GLU A 74 -2.98 5.80 12.67
CA GLU A 74 -4.30 6.27 13.14
C GLU A 74 -5.24 6.65 11.99
N ILE A 75 -4.70 7.26 10.93
CA ILE A 75 -5.46 7.56 9.71
C ILE A 75 -5.87 6.25 9.02
N ALA A 76 -4.98 5.27 8.90
CA ALA A 76 -5.28 3.98 8.30
C ALA A 76 -6.44 3.28 9.03
N LYS A 77 -6.48 3.30 10.37
CA LYS A 77 -7.61 2.74 11.17
C LYS A 77 -8.95 3.40 10.85
N LYS A 78 -8.95 4.70 10.55
CA LYS A 78 -10.17 5.41 10.12
C LYS A 78 -10.56 5.01 8.70
N LEU A 79 -9.59 4.88 7.79
CA LEU A 79 -9.82 4.48 6.40
C LEU A 79 -10.36 3.06 6.26
N VAL A 80 -9.88 2.11 7.08
CA VAL A 80 -10.40 0.73 7.09
C VAL A 80 -11.92 0.71 7.30
N LYS A 81 -12.46 1.58 8.17
CA LYS A 81 -13.91 1.67 8.40
C LYS A 81 -14.68 2.15 7.18
N VAL A 82 -14.11 3.08 6.42
CA VAL A 82 -14.70 3.56 5.15
C VAL A 82 -14.65 2.46 4.11
N ILE A 83 -13.48 1.82 3.93
CA ILE A 83 -13.29 0.77 2.93
C ILE A 83 -14.17 -0.45 3.21
N ALA A 84 -14.39 -0.81 4.47
CA ALA A 84 -15.27 -1.93 4.84
C ALA A 84 -16.75 -1.68 4.49
N ALA A 85 -17.17 -0.41 4.41
CA ALA A 85 -18.53 -0.04 4.03
C ALA A 85 -18.74 -0.03 2.50
N GLU A 86 -17.65 0.02 1.73
CA GLU A 86 -17.70 0.17 0.27
C GLU A 86 -17.38 -1.15 -0.45
N CYS A 87 -18.19 -1.52 -1.43
CA CYS A 87 -17.92 -2.70 -2.26
C CYS A 87 -16.92 -2.35 -3.37
N LEU A 88 -15.70 -2.90 -3.31
CA LEU A 88 -14.78 -2.89 -4.44
C LEU A 88 -15.02 -4.16 -5.27
N PRO A 89 -15.56 -4.05 -6.50
CA PRO A 89 -15.87 -5.22 -7.29
C PRO A 89 -14.61 -6.01 -7.64
N TYR A 90 -14.66 -7.32 -7.38
CA TYR A 90 -13.78 -8.30 -8.01
C TYR A 90 -14.30 -8.55 -9.43
N ILE A 91 -13.90 -7.70 -10.38
CA ILE A 91 -13.89 -8.10 -11.80
C ILE A 91 -12.80 -9.16 -11.97
#